data_AF-A0A7C1YHV2-F1
#
_entry.id   AF-A0A7C1YHV2-F1
#
_cell.length_a   1.000
_cell.length_b   1.000
_cell.length_c   1.000
_cell.angle_alpha   90.00
_cell.angle_beta   90.00
_cell.angle_gamma   90.00
#
_symmetry.space_group_name_H-M   'P 1'
#
loop_
_entity.id
_entity.type
_entity.pdbx_description
1 polymer ?
#
loop_
_entity_poly.entity_id
_entity_poly.type
_entity_poly.pdbx_seq_one_letter_code
_entity_poly.pdbx_strand_id
1 'polypeptide(L)' 'MAEFKDHFSAQSWAYCKFRPSYPQELYSYLSGLCTNHGLAWDCATGNGQAARGLAKYFERVIANDASEE' A
#
# COMPACT_ATOMS: atom_id res chain seq x y z
N MET A 1 2.56 -5.08 27.97
CA MET A 1 2.16 -4.67 26.60
C MET A 1 3.27 -3.76 26.11
N ALA A 2 3.94 -4.11 25.00
CA ALA A 2 5.02 -3.29 24.47
C ALA A 2 4.40 -2.07 23.76
N GLU A 3 4.78 -0.87 24.16
CA GLU A 3 4.42 0.37 23.46
C GLU A 3 4.93 0.32 22.02
N PHE A 4 4.04 0.58 21.07
CA PHE A 4 4.40 0.80 19.67
C PHE A 4 5.22 2.10 19.60
N LYS A 5 6.50 1.97 19.23
CA LYS A 5 7.38 3.13 19.05
C LYS A 5 7.09 3.79 17.70
N ASP A 6 6.39 4.90 17.78
CA ASP A 6 6.09 5.76 16.65
C ASP A 6 7.33 6.56 16.23
N HIS A 7 8.16 5.93 15.39
CA HIS A 7 9.35 6.55 14.81
C HIS A 7 9.07 7.29 13.49
N PHE A 8 7.85 7.19 12.95
CA PHE A 8 7.58 7.52 11.55
C PHE A 8 6.47 8.57 11.35
N SER A 9 5.65 8.88 12.36
CA SER A 9 4.61 9.91 12.28
C SER A 9 5.14 11.30 11.92
N ALA A 10 6.14 11.77 12.66
CA ALA A 10 6.68 13.11 12.48
C ALA A 10 7.40 13.36 11.13
N GLN A 11 7.79 12.29 10.41
CA GLN A 11 8.47 12.38 9.10
C GLN A 11 7.61 11.95 7.90
N SER A 12 6.40 11.43 8.12
CA SER A 12 5.53 10.88 7.06
C SER A 12 5.19 11.92 5.98
N TRP A 13 4.99 13.18 6.39
CA TRP A 13 4.65 14.28 5.48
C TRP A 13 5.79 14.65 4.52
N ALA A 14 7.04 14.62 4.99
CA ALA A 14 8.21 14.87 4.15
C ALA A 14 8.49 13.70 3.19
N TYR A 15 8.22 12.47 3.63
CA TYR A 15 8.33 11.27 2.79
C TYR A 15 7.29 11.24 1.65
N CYS A 16 6.05 11.69 1.91
CA CYS A 16 5.00 11.75 0.89
C CYS A 16 5.38 12.62 -0.33
N LYS A 17 6.23 13.64 -0.13
CA LYS A 17 6.63 14.57 -1.20
C LYS A 17 7.70 14.03 -2.15
N PHE A 18 8.42 12.98 -1.75
CA PHE A 18 9.48 12.34 -2.54
C PHE A 18 9.15 10.89 -2.92
N ARG A 19 7.96 10.37 -2.63
CA ARG A 19 7.57 9.03 -3.04
C ARG A 19 7.22 9.02 -4.54
N PRO A 20 8.04 8.40 -5.41
CA PRO A 20 7.66 8.23 -6.80
C PRO A 20 6.37 7.39 -6.87
N SER A 21 5.42 7.85 -7.67
CA SER A 21 4.23 7.06 -7.94
C SER A 21 4.60 5.79 -8.69
N TYR A 22 4.05 4.67 -8.26
CA TYR A 22 4.23 3.42 -8.98
C TYR A 22 3.58 3.50 -10.36
N PRO A 23 4.28 3.07 -11.42
CA PRO A 23 3.74 3.04 -12.77
C PRO A 23 2.61 2.00 -12.87
N GLN A 24 1.67 2.21 -13.80
CA GLN A 24 0.53 1.31 -13.99
C GLN A 24 0.97 -0.10 -14.38
N GLU A 25 2.07 -0.20 -15.12
CA GLU A 25 2.71 -1.40 -15.61
C GLU A 25 3.12 -2.34 -14.47
N LEU A 26 3.50 -1.79 -13.31
CA LEU A 26 3.81 -2.60 -12.12
C LEU A 26 2.59 -3.43 -11.71
N TYR A 27 1.44 -2.80 -11.57
CA TYR A 27 0.22 -3.48 -11.13
C TYR A 27 -0.32 -4.44 -12.18
N SER A 28 -0.19 -4.08 -13.47
CA SER A 28 -0.51 -4.98 -14.57
C SER A 28 0.34 -6.24 -14.55
N TYR A 29 1.65 -6.09 -14.32
CA TYR A 29 2.57 -7.21 -14.22
C TYR A 29 2.24 -8.10 -13.02
N LEU A 30 2.06 -7.51 -11.82
CA LEU A 30 1.71 -8.25 -10.61
C LEU A 30 0.39 -9.01 -10.77
N SER A 31 -0.64 -8.37 -11.32
CA SER A 31 -1.91 -9.01 -11.62
C SER A 31 -1.76 -10.20 -12.58
N GLY A 32 -0.88 -10.09 -13.59
CA GLY A 32 -0.60 -11.16 -14.53
C GLY A 32 0.14 -12.37 -13.94
N LEU A 33 0.78 -12.22 -12.78
CA LEU A 33 1.39 -13.33 -12.04
C LEU A 33 0.36 -14.11 -11.21
N CYS A 34 -0.81 -13.53 -10.96
CA CYS A 34 -1.85 -14.13 -10.14
C CYS A 34 -2.85 -14.92 -11.00
N THR A 35 -3.19 -16.13 -10.55
CA THR A 35 -4.24 -16.95 -11.18
C THR A 35 -5.66 -16.55 -10.73
N ASN A 36 -5.77 -15.83 -9.61
CA ASN A 36 -7.03 -15.35 -9.05
C ASN A 36 -6.87 -13.91 -8.55
N HIS A 37 -7.96 -13.14 -8.63
CA HIS A 37 -8.02 -11.71 -8.36
C HIS A 37 -9.03 -11.35 -7.27
N GLY A 38 -9.51 -12.31 -6.50
CA GLY A 38 -10.51 -12.06 -5.44
C GLY A 38 -10.02 -11.16 -4.29
N LEU A 39 -8.75 -11.27 -3.88
CA LEU A 39 -8.21 -10.49 -2.76
C LEU A 39 -6.73 -10.18 -2.92
N ALA A 40 -6.37 -8.91 -2.80
CA ALA A 40 -5.00 -8.46 -2.56
C ALA A 40 -4.86 -7.87 -1.14
N TRP A 41 -3.69 -8.06 -0.54
CA TRP A 41 -3.33 -7.47 0.74
C TRP A 41 -2.14 -6.52 0.55
N ASP A 42 -2.37 -5.23 0.80
CA ASP A 42 -1.35 -4.19 0.84
C ASP A 42 -0.97 -3.94 2.31
N CYS A 43 0.15 -4.54 2.73
CA CYS A 43 0.64 -4.46 4.09
C CYS A 43 1.59 -3.27 4.29
N ALA A 44 1.46 -2.57 5.42
CA ALA A 44 2.16 -1.30 5.66
C ALA A 44 1.88 -0.28 4.53
N THR A 45 0.59 -0.13 4.22
CA THR A 45 0.09 0.61 3.05
C THR A 45 0.41 2.11 3.09
N GLY A 46 0.75 2.65 4.27
CA GLY A 46 0.88 4.08 4.53
C GLY A 46 -0.35 4.84 4.04
N ASN A 47 -0.15 5.76 3.10
CA ASN A 47 -1.23 6.56 2.51
C ASN A 47 -2.09 5.82 1.47
N GLY A 48 -1.91 4.51 1.26
CA GLY A 48 -2.74 3.72 0.37
C GLY A 48 -2.37 3.79 -1.12
N GLN A 49 -1.20 4.31 -1.48
CA GLN A 49 -0.83 4.51 -2.89
C GLN A 49 -0.82 3.19 -3.69
N ALA A 50 -0.27 2.12 -3.12
CA ALA A 50 -0.23 0.80 -3.76
C ALA A 50 -1.62 0.16 -3.81
N ALA A 51 -2.37 0.20 -2.71
CA ALA A 51 -3.75 -0.30 -2.63
C ALA A 51 -4.66 0.28 -3.73
N ARG A 52 -4.55 1.59 -4.03
CA ARG A 52 -5.33 2.22 -5.12
C ARG A 52 -4.97 1.68 -6.51
N GLY A 53 -3.70 1.36 -6.74
CA GLY A 53 -3.26 0.73 -7.99
C GLY A 53 -3.75 -0.71 -8.12
N LEU A 54 -3.69 -1.47 -7.03
CA LEU A 54 -4.16 -2.85 -6.94
C LEU A 54 -5.68 -2.96 -7.08
N ALA A 55 -6.45 -2.00 -6.57
CA ALA A 55 -7.92 -2.00 -6.64
C ALA A 55 -8.47 -1.98 -8.08
N LYS A 56 -7.64 -1.68 -9.09
CA LYS A 56 -8.01 -1.79 -10.51
C LYS A 56 -8.00 -3.22 -11.03
N TYR A 57 -7.35 -4.14 -10.32
CA TYR A 57 -7.10 -5.50 -10.77
C TYR A 57 -7.69 -6.57 -9.84
N PHE A 58 -7.97 -6.24 -8.58
CA PHE A 58 -8.49 -7.18 -7.59
C PHE A 58 -9.90 -6.76 -7.11
N GLU A 59 -10.78 -7.73 -6.87
CA GLU A 59 -12.15 -7.50 -6.40
C GLU A 59 -12.17 -6.83 -5.01
N ARG A 60 -11.22 -7.22 -4.15
CA ARG A 60 -11.04 -6.63 -2.83
C ARG A 60 -9.57 -6.36 -2.58
N VAL A 61 -9.29 -5.21 -1.97
CA VAL A 61 -7.98 -4.88 -1.42
C VAL A 61 -8.13 -4.61 0.07
N ILE A 62 -7.37 -5.34 0.89
CA ILE A 62 -7.18 -4.99 2.29
C ILE A 62 -5.91 -4.15 2.34
N ALA A 63 -6.02 -2.94 2.85
CA ALA A 63 -4.89 -2.03 3.03
C ALA A 63 -4.78 -1.75 4.53
N ASN A 64 -3.69 -2.19 5.16
CA ASN A 64 -3.46 -1.96 6.59
C ASN A 64 -2.12 -1.28 6.83
N ASP A 65 -2.11 -0.34 7.76
CA ASP A 65 -0.91 0.22 8.35
C ASP A 65 -1.00 0.12 9.87
N ALA A 66 0.15 0.11 10.55
CA ALA A 66 0.23 0.20 11.99
C ALA A 66 0.17 1.66 12.47
N SER A 67 0.44 2.62 11.58
CA SER A 67 0.19 4.03 11.78
C SER A 67 -1.30 4.35 11.64
N GLU A 68 -1.83 5.21 12.51
CA GLU A 68 -3.20 5.74 12.40
C GLU A 68 -3.31 6.92 11.42
N GLU A 69 -2.18 7.37 10.85
CA GLU A 69 -2.10 8.54 9.94
C GLU A 69 -2.69 8.33 8.55
#